data_AF-A0A9P5C385-F1
#
_entry.id   AF-A0A9P5C385-F1
#
_cell.length_a   1.000
_cell.length_b   1.000
_cell.length_c   1.000
_cell.angle_alpha   90.00
_cell.angle_beta   90.00
_cell.angle_gamma   90.00
#
_symmetry.space_group_name_H-M   'P 1'
#
loop_
_entity.id
_entity.type
_entity.pdbx_description
1 polymer ?
#
loop_
_entity_poly.entity_id
_entity_poly.type
_entity_poly.pdbx_seq_one_letter_code
_entity_poly.pdbx_strand_id
1 'polypeptide(L)'
;MASTTTASNNDYYPKSLRDKYRLHKDLTSVIVAFGQRPAYHKRPLLFNHDGNIIMNFSRCNLTGAYHTPRSRGLPGMTEAQAEALDAAHFLAEKHQLKMTMAPGDLRFFNNLILLHRRDSFCDDEGSTRHIMRIWLRNGELTWDLPEILELDRCFAENEDLIKKVFSYLPEDVIKVPMLKTQRSCS
;
A
#
# COMPACT_ATOMS: atom_id res chain seq x y z
N MET A 1 -8.74 43.69 5.39
CA MET A 1 -7.70 42.76 5.89
C MET A 1 -8.40 41.49 6.34
N ALA A 2 -8.39 40.45 5.50
CA ALA A 2 -9.00 39.17 5.84
C ALA A 2 -8.01 38.36 6.68
N SER A 3 -8.33 38.20 7.97
CA SER A 3 -7.58 37.35 8.90
C SER A 3 -7.65 35.91 8.39
N THR A 4 -6.51 35.38 7.94
CA THR A 4 -6.42 33.98 7.49
C THR A 4 -6.17 33.14 8.74
N THR A 5 -7.25 32.63 9.33
CA THR A 5 -7.17 31.65 10.41
C THR A 5 -6.52 30.38 9.85
N THR A 6 -5.24 30.19 10.15
CA THR A 6 -4.53 28.92 9.93
C THR A 6 -5.17 27.86 10.82
N ALA A 7 -6.02 27.02 10.24
CA ALA A 7 -6.50 25.82 10.92
C ALA A 7 -5.27 25.00 11.35
N SER A 8 -5.10 24.81 12.66
CA SER A 8 -4.03 23.99 13.19
C SER A 8 -4.16 22.57 12.60
N ASN A 9 -3.04 21.95 12.22
CA ASN A 9 -2.96 20.60 11.62
C ASN A 9 -3.59 19.47 12.48
N ASN A 10 -4.14 19.80 13.64
CA ASN A 10 -4.52 18.89 14.72
C ASN A 10 -6.00 18.46 14.71
N ASP A 11 -6.81 18.86 13.72
CA ASP A 11 -8.27 18.68 13.73
C ASP A 11 -8.83 17.71 12.66
N TYR A 12 -7.96 17.02 11.90
CA TYR A 12 -8.45 16.20 10.79
C TYR A 12 -9.16 14.90 11.20
N TYR A 13 -8.77 14.30 12.32
CA TYR A 13 -9.45 13.15 12.89
C TYR A 13 -10.03 13.53 14.26
N PRO A 14 -11.28 13.13 14.56
CA PRO A 14 -11.82 13.29 15.90
C PRO A 14 -10.88 12.63 16.91
N LYS A 15 -10.72 13.27 18.06
CA LYS A 15 -9.80 12.81 19.11
C LYS A 15 -10.02 11.33 19.45
N SER A 16 -11.28 10.88 19.44
CA SER A 16 -11.65 9.46 19.62
C SER A 16 -10.93 8.49 18.66
N LEU A 17 -10.84 8.81 17.37
CA LEU A 17 -10.15 7.95 16.39
C LEU A 17 -8.62 8.03 16.52
N ARG A 18 -8.09 9.21 16.85
CA ARG A 18 -6.65 9.38 17.10
C ARG A 18 -6.20 8.58 18.31
N ASP A 19 -6.97 8.65 19.40
CA ASP A 19 -6.68 7.93 20.62
C ASP A 19 -6.87 6.41 20.40
N LYS A 20 -7.93 6.00 19.68
CA LYS A 20 -8.22 4.59 19.36
C LYS A 20 -7.06 3.92 18.60
N TYR A 21 -6.56 4.54 17.53
CA TYR A 21 -5.50 3.95 16.69
C TYR A 21 -4.10 4.52 16.97
N ARG A 22 -3.94 5.25 18.09
CA ARG A 22 -2.72 5.97 18.51
C ARG A 22 -2.01 6.68 17.35
N LEU A 23 -2.78 7.40 16.55
CA LEU A 23 -2.28 8.05 15.35
C LEU A 23 -1.43 9.26 15.72
N HIS A 24 -0.21 9.34 15.20
CA HIS A 24 0.62 10.53 15.40
C HIS A 24 0.12 11.67 14.50
N LYS A 25 -0.10 12.86 15.10
CA LYS A 25 -0.64 14.06 14.42
C LYS A 25 0.11 14.46 13.14
N ASP A 26 1.41 14.18 13.07
CA ASP A 26 2.26 14.51 11.92
C ASP A 26 2.35 13.36 10.90
N LEU A 27 1.97 12.14 11.29
CA LEU A 27 1.84 10.96 10.41
C LEU A 27 0.42 10.81 9.85
N THR A 28 -0.53 11.61 10.34
CA THR A 28 -1.93 11.64 9.93
C THR A 28 -2.17 12.54 8.73
N SER A 29 -1.47 12.33 7.61
CA SER A 29 -1.87 12.81 6.27
C SER A 29 -0.75 12.50 5.26
N VAL A 30 -0.99 11.93 4.08
CA VAL A 30 -1.79 12.46 2.96
C VAL A 30 -2.23 11.29 2.02
N ILE A 31 -3.44 11.44 1.45
CA ILE A 31 -4.06 11.03 0.17
C ILE A 31 -3.76 9.68 -0.54
N VAL A 32 -4.82 8.85 -0.68
CA VAL A 32 -4.99 7.90 -1.80
C VAL A 32 -5.86 8.54 -2.88
N ALA A 33 -5.34 8.65 -4.10
CA ALA A 33 -6.09 9.09 -5.29
C ALA A 33 -6.00 8.03 -6.37
N PHE A 34 -7.14 7.41 -6.73
CA PHE A 34 -7.42 6.95 -8.10
C PHE A 34 -8.95 6.88 -8.33
N GLY A 35 -9.46 7.83 -9.13
CA GLY A 35 -10.72 7.70 -9.88
C GLY A 35 -12.02 7.57 -9.08
N GLN A 36 -12.07 8.00 -7.82
CA GLN A 36 -13.28 8.00 -6.98
C GLN A 36 -13.72 9.44 -6.68
N ARG A 37 -14.99 9.64 -6.33
CA ARG A 37 -15.52 10.88 -5.76
C ARG A 37 -15.62 10.69 -4.23
N PRO A 38 -15.05 11.58 -3.40
CA PRO A 38 -14.24 12.75 -3.70
C PRO A 38 -12.88 12.41 -4.32
N ALA A 39 -12.25 13.39 -5.00
CA ALA A 39 -11.01 13.21 -5.76
C ALA A 39 -9.80 12.68 -4.95
N TYR A 40 -9.89 12.75 -3.62
CA TYR A 40 -8.94 12.16 -2.69
C TYR A 40 -9.55 11.85 -1.33
N HIS A 41 -8.93 10.91 -0.60
CA HIS A 41 -9.23 10.62 0.80
C HIS A 41 -7.99 10.78 1.67
N LYS A 42 -8.10 11.52 2.77
CA LYS A 42 -7.01 11.65 3.75
C LYS A 42 -6.91 10.37 4.58
N ARG A 43 -5.69 9.84 4.73
CA ARG A 43 -5.38 8.66 5.54
C ARG A 43 -4.04 8.80 6.26
N PRO A 44 -3.89 8.23 7.46
CA PRO A 44 -2.60 8.08 8.12
C PRO A 44 -1.68 7.13 7.35
N LEU A 45 -0.37 7.37 7.41
CA LEU A 45 0.65 6.47 6.85
C LEU A 45 0.88 5.24 7.73
N LEU A 46 0.68 5.41 9.04
CA LEU A 46 0.95 4.45 10.09
C LEU A 46 -0.23 4.42 11.05
N PHE A 47 -0.65 3.21 11.40
CA PHE A 47 -1.67 2.93 12.40
C PHE A 47 -1.08 2.05 13.48
N ASN A 48 -1.53 2.22 14.72
CA ASN A 48 -1.33 1.23 15.77
C ASN A 48 -2.72 0.74 16.18
N HIS A 49 -3.07 -0.47 15.79
CA HIS A 49 -4.35 -1.08 16.11
C HIS A 49 -4.11 -2.40 16.84
N ASP A 50 -4.61 -2.47 18.07
CA ASP A 50 -4.57 -3.67 18.91
C ASP A 50 -3.15 -4.22 19.10
N GLY A 51 -2.18 -3.29 19.23
CA GLY A 51 -0.76 -3.62 19.38
C GLY A 51 -0.02 -3.87 18.07
N ASN A 52 -0.73 -3.96 16.95
CA ASN A 52 -0.14 -4.15 15.63
C ASN A 52 0.11 -2.80 14.94
N ILE A 53 1.31 -2.64 14.40
CA ILE A 53 1.61 -1.52 13.50
C ILE A 53 1.09 -1.90 12.12
N ILE A 54 0.35 -1.02 11.47
CA ILE A 54 -0.12 -1.20 10.10
C ILE A 54 0.35 0.00 9.28
N MET A 55 0.88 -0.25 8.08
CA MET A 55 1.40 0.75 7.16
C MET A 55 0.51 0.87 5.92
N ASN A 56 0.14 2.10 5.60
CA ASN A 56 -0.48 2.47 4.33
C ASN A 56 0.40 3.54 3.66
N PHE A 57 1.59 3.12 3.22
CA PHE A 57 2.61 4.02 2.70
C PHE A 57 2.76 3.86 1.19
N SER A 58 2.60 4.95 0.45
CA SER A 58 3.00 5.05 -0.96
C SER A 58 3.49 6.45 -1.25
N ARG A 59 4.80 6.60 -1.50
CA ARG A 59 5.40 7.90 -1.81
C ARG A 59 4.90 8.47 -3.14
N CYS A 60 4.80 7.63 -4.17
CA CYS A 60 4.40 8.04 -5.52
C CYS A 60 2.98 8.61 -5.59
N ASN A 61 2.05 8.10 -4.77
CA ASN A 61 0.68 8.63 -4.72
C ASN A 61 0.64 10.07 -4.19
N LEU A 62 1.64 10.46 -3.42
CA LEU A 62 1.75 11.77 -2.80
C LEU A 62 2.59 12.67 -3.68
N THR A 63 3.85 12.34 -3.92
CA THR A 63 4.77 13.24 -4.62
C THR A 63 4.58 13.23 -6.14
N GLY A 64 3.88 12.24 -6.68
CA GLY A 64 3.91 11.91 -8.10
C GLY A 64 5.19 11.15 -8.47
N ALA A 65 5.18 10.59 -9.67
CA ALA A 65 6.30 9.94 -10.34
C ALA A 65 6.32 10.33 -11.82
N TYR A 66 7.41 10.04 -12.53
CA TYR A 66 7.57 10.40 -13.95
C TYR A 66 6.40 9.91 -14.83
N HIS A 67 5.99 8.65 -14.68
CA HIS A 67 4.87 8.07 -15.41
C HIS A 67 3.49 8.27 -14.74
N THR A 68 3.45 8.88 -13.54
CA THR A 68 2.22 9.08 -12.78
C THR A 68 2.30 10.42 -12.06
N PRO A 69 2.06 11.55 -12.77
CA PRO A 69 2.18 12.87 -12.19
C PRO A 69 1.22 13.05 -11.01
N ARG A 70 1.61 13.90 -10.05
CA ARG A 70 0.73 14.27 -8.93
C ARG A 70 -0.54 14.92 -9.46
N SER A 71 -1.70 14.49 -8.96
CA SER A 71 -2.99 15.05 -9.39
C SER A 71 -3.10 16.55 -9.02
N ARG A 72 -3.55 17.38 -9.98
CA ARG A 72 -3.59 18.85 -9.82
C ARG A 72 -4.50 19.36 -8.69
N GLY A 73 -5.51 18.59 -8.30
CA GLY A 73 -6.45 18.95 -7.23
C GLY A 73 -5.99 18.55 -5.82
N LEU A 74 -4.78 18.02 -5.67
CA LEU A 74 -4.26 17.62 -4.37
C LEU A 74 -3.70 18.84 -3.63
N PRO A 75 -4.03 19.05 -2.34
CA PRO A 75 -3.41 20.09 -1.53
C PRO A 75 -1.90 19.89 -1.48
N GLY A 76 -1.16 20.99 -1.30
CA GLY A 76 0.28 20.96 -1.05
C GLY A 76 0.62 20.14 0.20
N MET A 77 1.86 19.65 0.27
CA MET A 77 2.37 18.94 1.44
C MET A 77 3.04 19.94 2.38
N THR A 78 2.78 19.82 3.68
CA THR A 78 3.48 20.58 4.73
C THR A 78 4.90 20.04 4.93
N GLU A 79 5.80 20.82 5.50
CA GLU A 79 7.18 20.38 5.82
C GLU A 79 7.19 19.14 6.71
N ALA A 80 6.40 19.12 7.79
CA ALA A 80 6.30 17.97 8.70
C ALA A 80 5.86 16.68 7.98
N GLN A 81 4.97 16.78 6.99
CA GLN A 81 4.56 15.64 6.16
C GLN A 81 5.69 15.18 5.22
N ALA A 82 6.45 16.12 4.66
CA ALA A 82 7.61 15.80 3.84
C ALA A 82 8.66 15.05 4.66
N GLU A 83 8.98 15.57 5.85
CA GLU A 83 9.91 14.96 6.79
C GLU A 83 9.45 13.58 7.24
N ALA A 84 8.16 13.38 7.51
CA ALA A 84 7.60 12.08 7.85
C ALA A 84 7.77 11.05 6.72
N LEU A 85 7.52 11.45 5.47
CA LEU A 85 7.70 10.57 4.31
C LEU A 85 9.17 10.21 4.10
N ASP A 86 10.07 11.18 4.28
CA ASP A 86 11.50 10.97 4.18
C ASP A 86 12.03 10.07 5.30
N ALA A 87 11.59 10.28 6.54
CA ALA A 87 11.95 9.43 7.66
C ALA A 87 11.54 7.96 7.41
N ALA A 88 10.30 7.73 6.98
CA ALA A 88 9.83 6.38 6.63
C ALA A 88 10.63 5.77 5.48
N HIS A 89 10.93 6.56 4.44
CA HIS A 89 11.71 6.13 3.30
C HIS A 89 13.15 5.74 3.67
N PHE A 90 13.88 6.61 4.37
CA PHE A 90 15.27 6.36 4.74
C PHE A 90 15.40 5.25 5.78
N LEU A 91 14.43 5.12 6.69
CA LEU A 91 14.40 3.99 7.63
C LEU A 91 14.17 2.67 6.90
N ALA A 92 13.21 2.63 5.96
CA ALA A 92 12.96 1.46 5.14
C ALA A 92 14.18 1.08 4.30
N GLU A 93 14.87 2.07 3.72
CA GLU A 93 16.09 1.85 2.94
C GLU A 93 17.25 1.33 3.79
N LYS A 94 17.44 1.87 5.00
CA LYS A 94 18.47 1.43 5.94
C LYS A 94 18.28 -0.02 6.39
N HIS A 95 17.03 -0.45 6.55
CA HIS A 95 16.68 -1.79 7.05
C HIS A 95 16.18 -2.74 5.94
N GLN A 96 16.35 -2.38 4.67
CA GLN A 96 15.84 -3.19 3.56
C GLN A 96 16.58 -4.53 3.45
N LEU A 97 15.85 -5.56 3.03
CA LEU A 97 16.41 -6.83 2.59
C LEU A 97 16.36 -6.88 1.06
N LYS A 98 17.53 -6.95 0.42
CA LYS A 98 17.63 -7.19 -1.01
C LYS A 98 17.68 -8.69 -1.28
N MET A 99 16.74 -9.18 -2.08
CA MET A 99 16.59 -10.61 -2.33
C MET A 99 16.37 -10.88 -3.82
N THR A 100 17.13 -11.80 -4.40
CA THR A 100 17.00 -12.26 -5.80
C THR A 100 15.99 -13.40 -5.92
N MET A 101 15.14 -13.39 -6.95
CA MET A 101 14.19 -14.48 -7.24
C MET A 101 14.71 -15.31 -8.40
N ALA A 102 14.67 -16.62 -8.26
CA ALA A 102 14.85 -17.59 -9.34
C ALA A 102 13.50 -18.15 -9.81
N PRO A 103 13.43 -18.72 -11.02
CA PRO A 103 12.24 -19.46 -11.45
C PRO A 103 11.87 -20.56 -10.45
N GLY A 104 10.61 -20.57 -10.01
CA GLY A 104 10.11 -21.50 -9.00
C GLY A 104 10.07 -20.94 -7.57
N ASP A 105 10.74 -19.81 -7.30
CA ASP A 105 10.67 -19.17 -5.97
C ASP A 105 9.28 -18.59 -5.70
N LEU A 106 8.75 -18.86 -4.51
CA LEU A 106 7.53 -18.24 -4.00
C LEU A 106 7.88 -17.28 -2.87
N ARG A 107 7.25 -16.12 -2.87
CA ARG A 107 7.41 -15.12 -1.82
C ARG A 107 6.07 -14.70 -1.25
N PHE A 108 5.97 -14.83 0.05
CA PHE A 108 4.84 -14.36 0.84
C PHE A 108 5.34 -13.23 1.72
N PHE A 109 4.61 -12.11 1.72
CA PHE A 109 4.88 -10.99 2.61
C PHE A 109 3.56 -10.41 3.09
N ASN A 110 3.54 -9.98 4.35
CA ASN A 110 2.38 -9.31 4.91
C ASN A 110 2.36 -7.85 4.45
N ASN A 111 1.44 -7.52 3.53
CA ASN A 111 1.30 -6.19 2.96
C ASN A 111 0.89 -5.11 3.99
N LEU A 112 0.43 -5.49 5.19
CA LEU A 112 0.11 -4.55 6.27
C LEU A 112 1.36 -4.00 6.96
N ILE A 113 2.48 -4.74 6.94
CA ILE A 113 3.68 -4.39 7.73
C ILE A 113 4.97 -4.34 6.94
N LEU A 114 4.98 -4.79 5.69
CA LEU A 114 6.18 -4.80 4.88
C LEU A 114 6.00 -3.87 3.68
N LEU A 115 6.86 -2.86 3.61
CA LEU A 115 7.06 -2.09 2.39
C LEU A 115 7.89 -2.93 1.42
N HIS A 116 7.49 -2.92 0.15
CA HIS A 116 8.18 -3.63 -0.90
C HIS A 116 8.46 -2.69 -2.06
N ARG A 117 9.67 -2.80 -2.63
CA ARG A 117 10.08 -2.10 -3.85
C ARG A 117 10.87 -3.03 -4.75
N ARG A 118 11.16 -2.55 -5.95
CA ARG A 118 12.04 -3.20 -6.90
C ARG A 118 13.05 -2.18 -7.43
N ASP A 119 14.29 -2.60 -7.57
CA ASP A 119 15.33 -1.78 -8.20
C ASP A 119 15.06 -1.67 -9.73
N SER A 120 15.58 -0.62 -10.34
CA SER A 120 15.55 -0.44 -11.80
C SER A 120 16.27 -1.60 -12.49
N PHE A 121 15.78 -1.98 -13.66
CA PHE A 121 16.33 -3.05 -14.50
C PHE A 121 16.08 -2.72 -15.97
N CYS A 122 16.85 -3.35 -16.85
CA CYS A 122 16.60 -3.34 -18.29
C CYS A 122 16.22 -4.77 -18.70
N ASP A 123 15.23 -4.88 -19.58
CA ASP A 123 14.90 -6.15 -20.21
C ASP A 123 15.88 -6.44 -21.35
N ASP A 124 16.24 -7.72 -21.53
CA ASP A 124 17.05 -8.19 -22.66
C ASP A 124 16.12 -8.71 -23.79
N GLU A 125 16.55 -8.59 -25.06
CA GLU A 125 15.73 -8.91 -26.25
C GLU A 125 15.12 -10.33 -26.26
N GLY A 126 15.70 -11.28 -25.50
CA GLY A 126 15.23 -12.66 -25.41
C GLY A 126 14.85 -13.14 -24.00
N SER A 127 14.97 -12.30 -22.97
CA SER A 127 14.73 -12.70 -21.58
C SER A 127 14.14 -11.55 -20.78
N THR A 128 12.83 -11.62 -20.56
CA THR A 128 12.09 -10.67 -19.71
C THR A 128 11.77 -11.30 -18.36
N ARG A 129 11.77 -10.49 -17.30
CA ARG A 129 11.40 -10.96 -15.96
C ARG A 129 9.88 -11.14 -15.90
N HIS A 130 9.41 -12.38 -15.77
CA HIS A 130 7.99 -12.69 -15.58
C HIS A 130 7.67 -13.09 -14.13
N ILE A 131 6.72 -12.41 -13.49
CA ILE A 131 6.26 -12.71 -12.12
C ILE A 131 4.74 -12.76 -12.10
N MET A 132 4.20 -13.82 -11.51
CA MET A 132 2.79 -13.88 -11.12
C MET A 132 2.63 -13.36 -9.70
N ARG A 133 1.59 -12.54 -9.48
CA ARG A 133 1.25 -11.97 -8.18
C ARG A 133 -0.18 -12.32 -7.82
N ILE A 134 -0.36 -12.84 -6.61
CA ILE A 134 -1.66 -13.16 -6.04
C ILE A 134 -1.83 -12.32 -4.77
N TRP A 135 -3.04 -11.82 -4.56
CA TRP A 135 -3.43 -11.20 -3.30
C TRP A 135 -4.15 -12.24 -2.46
N LEU A 136 -3.68 -12.45 -1.24
CA LEU A 136 -4.22 -13.45 -0.32
C LEU A 136 -4.77 -12.75 0.92
N ARG A 137 -5.96 -13.19 1.33
CA ARG A 137 -6.60 -12.79 2.58
C ARG A 137 -7.11 -14.05 3.26
N ASN A 138 -6.88 -14.17 4.56
CA ASN A 138 -7.41 -15.26 5.37
C ASN A 138 -8.31 -14.66 6.44
N GLY A 139 -9.64 -14.82 6.33
CA GLY A 139 -10.60 -14.23 7.27
C GLY A 139 -10.41 -14.65 8.73
N GLU A 140 -9.82 -15.82 8.99
CA GLU A 140 -9.60 -16.34 10.34
C GLU A 140 -8.31 -15.81 10.99
N LEU A 141 -7.30 -15.49 10.19
CA LEU A 141 -5.97 -15.05 10.67
C LEU A 141 -5.66 -13.58 10.38
N THR A 142 -6.57 -12.87 9.70
CA THR A 142 -6.39 -11.45 9.39
C THR A 142 -6.50 -10.64 10.67
N TRP A 143 -5.62 -9.66 10.85
CA TRP A 143 -5.75 -8.70 11.93
C TRP A 143 -6.99 -7.85 11.73
N ASP A 144 -7.62 -7.46 12.83
CA ASP A 144 -8.63 -6.42 12.79
C ASP A 144 -8.04 -5.18 12.13
N LEU A 145 -8.76 -4.65 11.15
CA LEU A 145 -8.32 -3.50 10.37
C LEU A 145 -8.94 -2.24 10.96
N PRO A 146 -8.18 -1.13 11.00
CA PRO A 146 -8.78 0.16 11.28
C PRO A 146 -9.92 0.42 10.29
N GLU A 147 -11.09 0.82 10.79
CA GLU A 147 -12.31 1.10 10.01
C GLU A 147 -12.05 1.95 8.74
N ILE A 148 -11.11 2.88 8.81
CA ILE A 148 -10.73 3.76 7.69
C ILE A 148 -10.03 3.03 6.52
N LEU A 149 -9.45 1.85 6.77
CA LEU A 149 -8.79 1.00 5.78
C LEU A 149 -9.73 -0.02 5.15
N GLU A 150 -10.81 -0.44 5.82
CA GLU A 150 -11.77 -1.44 5.31
C GLU A 150 -12.40 -1.03 3.97
N LEU A 151 -12.52 0.28 3.73
CA LEU A 151 -13.07 0.86 2.50
C LEU A 151 -12.09 0.88 1.32
N ASP A 152 -10.81 0.50 1.50
CA ASP A 152 -9.86 0.43 0.39
C ASP A 152 -10.10 -0.79 -0.50
N ARG A 153 -9.91 -0.66 -1.81
CA ARG A 153 -10.04 -1.76 -2.76
C ARG A 153 -9.13 -2.95 -2.45
N CYS A 154 -7.99 -2.70 -1.80
CA CYS A 154 -7.05 -3.75 -1.41
C CYS A 154 -7.46 -4.49 -0.12
N PHE A 155 -8.43 -3.95 0.63
CA PHE A 155 -8.92 -4.48 1.90
C PHE A 155 -10.43 -4.75 1.88
N ALA A 156 -11.12 -4.37 0.81
CA ALA A 156 -12.56 -4.47 0.67
C ALA A 156 -12.98 -5.94 0.63
N GLU A 157 -13.97 -6.27 1.45
CA GLU A 157 -14.69 -7.55 1.40
C GLU A 157 -15.78 -7.58 0.33
N ASN A 158 -16.05 -6.41 -0.26
CA ASN A 158 -17.12 -6.25 -1.22
C ASN A 158 -16.76 -6.95 -2.54
N GLU A 159 -17.45 -8.05 -2.84
CA GLU A 159 -17.26 -8.84 -4.06
C GLU A 159 -17.36 -8.01 -5.34
N ASP A 160 -18.24 -7.02 -5.40
CA ASP A 160 -18.42 -6.19 -6.60
C ASP A 160 -17.21 -5.27 -6.82
N LEU A 161 -16.56 -4.81 -5.75
CA LEU A 161 -15.29 -4.07 -5.83
C LEU A 161 -14.13 -5.00 -6.20
N ILE A 162 -14.11 -6.22 -5.66
CA ILE A 162 -13.11 -7.24 -5.96
C ILE A 162 -13.16 -7.62 -7.45
N LYS A 163 -14.35 -7.92 -8.00
CA LYS A 163 -14.57 -8.26 -9.42
C LYS A 163 -14.18 -7.12 -10.36
N LYS A 164 -14.24 -5.86 -9.90
CA LYS A 164 -13.84 -4.68 -10.68
C LYS A 164 -12.33 -4.43 -10.69
N VAL A 165 -11.60 -4.97 -9.70
CA VAL A 165 -10.18 -4.69 -9.47
C VAL A 165 -9.30 -5.83 -9.95
N PHE A 166 -9.75 -7.08 -9.83
CA PHE A 166 -9.00 -8.26 -10.21
C PHE A 166 -9.53 -8.85 -11.51
N SER A 167 -8.64 -9.04 -12.48
CA SER A 167 -8.97 -9.61 -13.78
C SER A 167 -9.34 -11.10 -13.72
N TYR A 168 -8.98 -11.77 -12.63
CA TYR A 168 -9.25 -13.19 -12.39
C TYR A 168 -9.56 -13.42 -10.91
N LEU A 169 -10.68 -14.09 -10.64
CA LEU A 169 -11.00 -14.64 -9.33
C LEU A 169 -10.86 -16.15 -9.44
N PRO A 170 -9.89 -16.76 -8.73
CA PRO A 170 -9.81 -18.21 -8.72
C PRO A 170 -11.10 -18.77 -8.12
N GLU A 171 -11.61 -19.86 -8.69
CA GLU A 171 -12.62 -20.68 -8.03
C GLU A 171 -12.10 -21.06 -6.62
N ASP A 172 -13.01 -21.24 -5.65
CA ASP A 172 -12.68 -21.59 -4.25
C ASP A 172 -11.73 -22.80 -4.11
N VAL A 173 -11.62 -23.59 -5.18
CA VAL A 173 -10.66 -24.68 -5.32
C VAL A 173 -9.71 -24.38 -6.46
N ILE A 174 -8.49 -23.96 -6.13
CA ILE A 174 -7.37 -23.99 -7.09
C ILE A 174 -7.04 -25.46 -7.35
N LYS A 175 -7.64 -26.06 -8.37
CA LYS A 175 -7.20 -27.35 -8.93
C LYS A 175 -5.87 -27.09 -9.63
N VAL A 176 -4.77 -27.05 -8.88
CA VAL A 176 -3.43 -27.01 -9.47
C VAL A 176 -3.24 -28.34 -10.19
N PRO A 177 -3.23 -28.41 -11.53
CA PRO A 177 -2.76 -29.61 -12.19
C PRO A 177 -1.28 -29.69 -11.85
N MET A 178 -0.86 -30.71 -11.12
CA MET A 178 0.54 -31.00 -10.86
C MET A 178 1.29 -30.90 -12.19
N LEU A 179 2.06 -29.82 -12.39
CA LEU A 179 2.92 -29.69 -13.55
C LEU A 179 3.91 -30.84 -13.44
N LYS A 180 3.75 -31.85 -14.29
CA LYS A 180 4.73 -32.91 -14.43
C LYS A 180 6.04 -32.22 -14.81
N THR A 181 6.98 -32.14 -13.87
CA THR A 181 8.35 -31.75 -14.16
C THR A 181 8.89 -32.71 -15.21
N GLN A 182 8.94 -32.29 -16.47
CA GLN A 182 9.79 -32.94 -17.46
C GLN A 182 11.23 -32.66 -17.05
N ARG A 183 11.83 -33.59 -16.31
CA ARG A 183 13.28 -33.68 -16.25
C ARG A 183 13.75 -34.28 -17.56
N SER A 184 14.17 -33.45 -18.51
CA SER A 184 15.14 -33.89 -19.51
C SER A 184 16.52 -33.54 -18.98
N CYS A 185 17.16 -34.50 -18.32
CA CYS A 185 18.62 -34.49 -18.20
C CYS A 185 19.20 -34.98 -19.53
N SER A 186 20.12 -34.21 -20.09
CA SER A 186 21.18 -34.69 -20.98
C SER A 186 22.13 -35.61 -20.22
#